data_AF-A0A1B6Z8H7-F1
#
_entry.id   AF-A0A1B6Z8H7-F1
#
_cell.length_a   1.000
_cell.length_b   1.000
_cell.length_c   1.000
_cell.angle_alpha   90.00
_cell.angle_beta   90.00
_cell.angle_gamma   90.00
#
_symmetry.space_group_name_H-M   'P 1'
#
loop_
_entity.id
_entity.type
_entity.pdbx_description
1 polymer ?
#
loop_
_entity_poly.entity_id
_entity_poly.type
_entity_poly.pdbx_seq_one_letter_code
_entity_poly.pdbx_strand_id
1 'polypeptide(L)'
;MPDGLDGLTEKEKETLRLLVTGHDAKSIARELGLSVHTINDRLRDTRRKIGVTSSREAARILAQAEDTGPNKFGAKKMGVSDTTVDAHSSEQPARNKWSGVIPAWLGGGMLVLSVVVAVAVFMSSVGMSPDSENGTSMTKMEVSEAASIIFGEQWLKLVDNQNWSKSWSSAGSFFRSQISEKTWSATILSVRNPLGTLVSRSILKVTKATSVPGAPDGEYELIEFQSNFTNKSDAKETLVLMKEENTWKTVGYFIR
;
A
#
# COMPACT_ATOMS: atom_id res chain seq x y z
N MET A 1 -24.45 -23.51 -16.02
CA MET A 1 -23.59 -22.49 -16.64
C MET A 1 -23.80 -21.22 -15.84
N PRO A 2 -22.79 -20.50 -15.34
CA PRO A 2 -23.09 -19.30 -14.59
C PRO A 2 -23.40 -18.19 -15.60
N ASP A 3 -24.69 -18.02 -15.89
CA ASP A 3 -25.29 -16.84 -16.55
C ASP A 3 -25.21 -15.62 -15.58
N GLY A 4 -24.05 -15.41 -14.95
CA GLY A 4 -23.80 -14.31 -14.01
C GLY A 4 -23.44 -13.00 -14.71
N LEU A 5 -23.37 -13.01 -16.04
CA LEU A 5 -23.04 -11.85 -16.86
C LEU A 5 -24.22 -10.90 -17.06
N ASP A 6 -25.45 -11.39 -16.94
CA ASP A 6 -26.67 -10.58 -17.06
C ASP A 6 -26.89 -9.64 -15.86
N GLY A 7 -26.30 -9.96 -14.70
CA GLY A 7 -26.33 -9.12 -13.49
C GLY A 7 -25.32 -7.96 -13.48
N LEU A 8 -24.48 -7.86 -14.52
CA LEU A 8 -23.48 -6.80 -14.64
C LEU A 8 -24.07 -5.58 -15.34
N THR A 9 -23.86 -4.42 -14.72
CA THR A 9 -24.17 -3.12 -15.32
C THR A 9 -23.21 -2.80 -16.46
N GLU A 10 -23.62 -1.97 -17.42
CA GLU A 10 -22.75 -1.59 -18.55
C GLU A 10 -21.44 -0.92 -18.11
N LYS A 11 -21.47 -0.16 -17.01
CA LYS A 11 -20.28 0.47 -16.41
C LYS A 11 -19.30 -0.55 -15.83
N GLU A 12 -19.81 -1.66 -15.30
CA GLU A 12 -18.98 -2.77 -14.80
C GLU A 12 -18.36 -3.56 -15.96
N LYS A 13 -19.13 -3.81 -17.02
CA LYS A 13 -18.61 -4.46 -18.24
C LYS A 13 -17.52 -3.63 -18.92
N GLU A 14 -17.73 -2.31 -19.04
CA GLU A 14 -16.72 -1.38 -19.57
C GLU A 14 -15.41 -1.43 -18.77
N THR A 15 -15.51 -1.45 -17.45
CA THR A 15 -14.34 -1.57 -16.55
C THR A 15 -13.58 -2.90 -16.80
N LEU A 16 -14.30 -4.00 -17.01
CA LEU A 16 -13.70 -5.30 -17.31
C LEU A 16 -13.06 -5.35 -18.71
N ARG A 17 -13.67 -4.72 -19.74
CA ARG A 17 -13.08 -4.63 -21.10
C ARG A 17 -11.72 -3.93 -21.09
N LEU A 18 -11.60 -2.84 -20.34
CA LEU A 18 -10.31 -2.14 -20.18
C LEU A 18 -9.27 -3.01 -19.45
N LEU A 19 -9.72 -3.85 -18.52
CA LEU A 19 -8.84 -4.79 -17.82
C LEU A 19 -8.31 -5.90 -18.75
N VAL A 20 -9.13 -6.40 -19.69
CA VAL A 20 -8.70 -7.40 -20.70
C VAL A 20 -7.67 -6.81 -21.66
N THR A 21 -7.85 -5.55 -22.06
CA THR A 21 -6.92 -4.85 -22.98
C THR A 21 -5.57 -4.49 -22.34
N GLY A 22 -5.38 -4.81 -21.06
CA GLY A 22 -4.10 -4.68 -20.36
C GLY A 22 -3.99 -3.45 -19.47
N HIS A 23 -5.07 -2.66 -19.32
CA HIS A 23 -5.08 -1.54 -18.39
C HIS A 23 -5.08 -2.04 -16.94
N ASP A 24 -4.42 -1.29 -16.07
CA ASP A 24 -4.50 -1.46 -14.63
C ASP A 24 -5.57 -0.51 -14.04
N ALA A 25 -5.96 -0.72 -12.78
CA ALA A 25 -7.02 0.07 -12.14
C ALA A 25 -6.74 1.59 -12.17
N LYS A 26 -5.45 1.98 -12.11
CA LYS A 26 -5.03 3.39 -12.17
C LYS A 26 -5.21 3.99 -13.56
N SER A 27 -4.84 3.26 -14.61
CA SER A 27 -5.02 3.72 -16.00
C SER A 27 -6.50 3.78 -16.37
N ILE A 28 -7.30 2.79 -15.94
CA ILE A 28 -8.76 2.78 -16.13
C ILE A 28 -9.42 3.99 -15.47
N ALA A 29 -8.99 4.34 -14.25
CA ALA A 29 -9.52 5.51 -13.54
C ALA A 29 -9.25 6.81 -14.31
N ARG A 30 -8.06 6.95 -14.90
CA ARG A 30 -7.69 8.10 -15.73
C ARG A 30 -8.51 8.16 -17.02
N GLU A 31 -8.75 7.02 -17.65
CA GLU A 31 -9.50 6.93 -18.91
C GLU A 31 -10.99 7.22 -18.72
N LEU A 32 -11.58 6.72 -17.64
CA LEU A 32 -13.00 6.92 -17.34
C LEU A 32 -13.29 8.23 -16.57
N GLY A 33 -12.27 9.00 -16.20
CA GLY A 33 -12.41 10.22 -15.40
C GLY A 33 -12.98 9.95 -13.99
N LEU A 34 -12.72 8.78 -13.44
CA LEU A 34 -13.24 8.32 -12.15
C LEU A 34 -12.11 8.20 -11.12
N SER A 35 -12.48 8.09 -9.84
CA SER A 35 -11.52 7.74 -8.80
C SER A 35 -11.11 6.26 -8.92
N VAL A 36 -9.84 5.95 -8.59
CA VAL A 36 -9.34 4.57 -8.54
C VAL A 36 -10.15 3.71 -7.57
N HIS A 37 -10.66 4.32 -6.49
CA HIS A 37 -11.52 3.63 -5.53
C HIS A 37 -12.84 3.18 -6.16
N THR A 38 -13.49 4.04 -6.94
CA THR A 38 -14.70 3.69 -7.70
C THR A 38 -14.45 2.54 -8.68
N ILE A 39 -13.27 2.48 -9.30
CA ILE A 39 -12.88 1.35 -10.17
C ILE A 39 -12.71 0.07 -9.35
N ASN A 40 -12.04 0.14 -8.19
CA ASN A 40 -11.84 -1.01 -7.32
C ASN A 40 -13.17 -1.55 -6.76
N ASP A 41 -14.12 -0.68 -6.42
CA ASP A 41 -15.46 -1.06 -5.99
C ASP A 41 -16.19 -1.83 -7.09
N ARG A 42 -16.16 -1.31 -8.33
CA ARG A 42 -16.73 -2.01 -9.50
C ARG A 42 -16.06 -3.37 -9.74
N LEU A 43 -14.74 -3.46 -9.60
CA LEU A 43 -14.00 -4.72 -9.73
C LEU A 43 -14.28 -5.70 -8.57
N ARG A 44 -14.68 -5.21 -7.40
CA ARG A 44 -15.11 -6.05 -6.27
C ARG A 44 -16.54 -6.54 -6.45
N ASP A 45 -17.43 -5.66 -6.89
CA ASP A 45 -18.83 -5.97 -7.14
C ASP A 45 -18.99 -6.97 -8.28
N THR A 46 -18.23 -6.81 -9.37
CA THR A 46 -18.17 -7.78 -10.48
C THR A 46 -17.74 -9.17 -10.01
N ARG A 47 -16.65 -9.27 -9.21
CA ARG A 47 -16.21 -10.53 -8.62
C ARG A 47 -17.28 -11.17 -7.75
N ARG A 48 -17.95 -10.39 -6.90
CA ARG A 48 -19.05 -10.87 -6.04
C ARG A 48 -20.23 -11.39 -6.86
N LYS A 49 -20.58 -10.72 -7.97
CA LYS A 49 -21.71 -11.09 -8.84
C LYS A 49 -21.43 -12.34 -9.68
N ILE A 50 -20.22 -12.46 -10.24
CA ILE A 50 -19.84 -13.58 -11.11
C ILE A 50 -19.32 -14.78 -10.29
N GLY A 51 -18.98 -14.57 -9.01
CA GLY A 51 -18.52 -15.63 -8.10
C GLY A 51 -17.04 -16.02 -8.29
N VAL A 52 -16.22 -15.11 -8.82
CA VAL A 52 -14.79 -15.36 -9.10
C VAL A 52 -13.88 -14.60 -8.14
N THR A 53 -12.71 -15.15 -7.87
CA THR A 53 -11.78 -14.57 -6.89
C THR A 53 -10.86 -13.52 -7.49
N SER A 54 -10.69 -13.52 -8.82
CA SER A 54 -9.79 -12.62 -9.54
C SER A 54 -10.51 -11.73 -10.56
N SER A 55 -10.18 -10.43 -10.55
CA SER A 55 -10.73 -9.48 -11.52
C SER A 55 -10.26 -9.78 -12.94
N ARG A 56 -9.06 -10.34 -13.09
CA ARG A 56 -8.52 -10.78 -14.40
C ARG A 56 -9.26 -12.02 -14.92
N GLU A 57 -9.69 -12.88 -14.02
CA GLU A 57 -10.53 -14.03 -14.36
C GLU A 57 -11.93 -13.57 -14.79
N ALA A 58 -12.55 -12.65 -14.04
CA ALA A 58 -13.82 -12.01 -14.42
C ALA A 58 -13.75 -11.37 -15.81
N ALA A 59 -12.66 -10.65 -16.08
CA ALA A 59 -12.40 -10.00 -17.36
C ALA A 59 -12.26 -11.02 -18.50
N ARG A 60 -11.58 -12.15 -18.28
CA ARG A 60 -11.45 -13.22 -19.27
C ARG A 60 -12.78 -13.92 -19.55
N ILE A 61 -13.64 -14.09 -18.54
CA ILE A 61 -14.97 -14.68 -18.71
C ILE A 61 -15.85 -13.73 -19.53
N LEU A 62 -15.82 -12.43 -19.24
CA LEU A 62 -16.53 -11.43 -20.04
C LEU A 62 -16.05 -11.43 -21.48
N ALA A 63 -14.72 -11.42 -21.71
CA ALA A 63 -14.16 -11.47 -23.06
C ALA A 63 -14.63 -12.70 -23.84
N GLN A 64 -14.59 -13.89 -23.24
CA GLN A 64 -15.07 -15.12 -23.89
C GLN A 64 -16.57 -15.05 -24.23
N ALA A 65 -17.39 -14.49 -23.35
CA ALA A 65 -18.82 -14.33 -23.59
C ALA A 65 -19.14 -13.28 -24.66
N GLU A 66 -18.38 -12.18 -24.71
CA GLU A 66 -18.52 -11.14 -25.72
C GLU A 66 -18.00 -11.58 -27.10
N ASP A 67 -16.94 -12.39 -27.15
CA ASP A 67 -16.37 -12.97 -28.38
C ASP A 67 -17.27 -14.09 -28.97
N THR A 68 -18.18 -14.63 -28.16
CA THR A 68 -19.21 -15.59 -28.61
C THR A 68 -20.52 -14.89 -29.06
N GLY A 69 -20.60 -13.56 -28.91
CA GLY A 69 -21.74 -12.75 -29.36
C GLY A 69 -21.60 -12.26 -30.81
N PRO A 70 -22.70 -12.04 -31.55
CA PRO A 70 -22.63 -11.65 -32.95
C PRO A 70 -22.01 -10.26 -33.13
N ASN A 71 -20.79 -10.25 -33.68
CA ASN A 71 -20.18 -9.21 -34.51
C ASN A 71 -20.39 -7.74 -34.10
N LYS A 72 -19.41 -7.17 -33.39
CA LYS A 72 -18.99 -5.78 -33.61
C LYS A 72 -17.46 -5.66 -33.61
N PHE A 73 -16.86 -6.12 -34.72
CA PHE A 73 -15.48 -5.81 -35.05
C PHE A 73 -15.32 -4.32 -35.34
N GLY A 74 -14.27 -3.75 -34.74
CA GLY A 74 -13.75 -2.42 -35.06
C GLY A 74 -12.24 -2.32 -34.87
N ALA A 75 -11.49 -3.41 -35.03
CA ALA A 75 -10.03 -3.37 -35.06
C ALA A 75 -9.55 -2.91 -36.44
N LYS A 76 -9.10 -1.66 -36.52
CA LYS A 76 -8.51 -1.08 -37.73
C LYS A 76 -7.03 -1.44 -37.81
N LYS A 77 -6.71 -2.36 -38.74
CA LYS A 77 -5.45 -2.60 -39.49
C LYS A 77 -4.19 -2.92 -38.66
N MET A 78 -3.71 -4.16 -38.64
CA MET A 78 -2.94 -4.87 -39.68
C MET A 78 -1.72 -4.11 -40.22
N GLY A 79 -0.56 -4.70 -39.97
CA GLY A 79 0.72 -4.46 -40.64
C GLY A 79 1.61 -5.69 -40.47
N VAL A 80 1.33 -6.72 -41.27
CA VAL A 80 2.18 -7.92 -41.46
C VAL A 80 3.47 -7.51 -42.18
N SER A 81 4.59 -8.07 -41.75
CA SER A 81 5.72 -8.31 -42.64
C SER A 81 6.32 -9.65 -42.25
N ASP A 82 5.98 -10.65 -43.06
CA ASP A 82 6.71 -11.91 -43.20
C ASP A 82 8.15 -11.60 -43.59
N THR A 83 9.11 -12.25 -42.93
CA THR A 83 10.29 -12.79 -43.61
C THR A 83 10.73 -14.04 -42.87
N THR A 84 10.62 -15.16 -43.56
CA THR A 84 11.04 -16.50 -43.14
C THR A 84 12.55 -16.70 -43.29
N VAL A 85 13.07 -17.54 -42.38
CA VAL A 85 14.26 -18.42 -42.43
C VAL A 85 15.65 -17.79 -42.67
N ASP A 86 16.58 -18.00 -41.72
CA ASP A 86 17.58 -19.06 -41.85
C ASP A 86 18.38 -19.27 -40.57
N ALA A 87 18.63 -20.56 -40.28
CA ALA A 87 19.50 -21.03 -39.22
C ALA A 87 20.95 -20.99 -39.68
N HIS A 88 21.81 -20.28 -38.95
CA HIS A 88 23.25 -20.54 -38.92
C HIS A 88 23.74 -20.50 -37.47
N SER A 89 24.21 -21.66 -37.04
CA SER A 89 24.88 -21.91 -35.78
C SER A 89 26.24 -21.23 -35.75
N SER A 90 26.49 -20.42 -34.73
CA SER A 90 27.85 -20.11 -34.28
C SER A 90 27.86 -20.10 -32.76
N GLU A 91 28.66 -21.00 -32.21
CA GLU A 91 28.91 -21.23 -30.80
C GLU A 91 29.41 -19.96 -30.09
N GLN A 92 28.88 -19.67 -28.88
CA GLN A 92 29.63 -19.19 -27.72
C GLN A 92 28.73 -19.16 -26.46
N PRO A 93 29.32 -19.22 -25.25
CA PRO A 93 28.83 -20.01 -24.12
C PRO A 93 27.70 -19.35 -23.33
N ALA A 94 27.03 -20.18 -22.52
CA ALA A 94 26.03 -19.81 -21.53
C ALA A 94 26.41 -18.54 -20.76
N ARG A 95 25.79 -17.43 -21.15
CA ARG A 95 25.92 -16.12 -20.51
C ARG A 95 24.90 -16.03 -19.40
N ASN A 96 25.38 -16.19 -18.16
CA ASN A 96 24.70 -15.80 -16.94
C ASN A 96 24.00 -14.45 -17.13
N LYS A 97 22.66 -14.42 -17.07
CA LYS A 97 21.90 -13.17 -17.02
C LYS A 97 21.68 -12.80 -15.56
N TRP A 98 22.78 -12.43 -14.91
CA TRP A 98 22.75 -11.76 -13.60
C TRP A 98 23.80 -10.65 -13.58
N SER A 99 23.38 -9.49 -14.08
CA SER A 99 23.94 -8.15 -13.83
C SER A 99 23.15 -7.19 -14.72
N GLY A 100 22.53 -6.10 -14.27
CA GLY A 100 22.41 -5.53 -12.96
C GLY A 100 21.74 -4.17 -13.15
N VAL A 101 20.83 -3.83 -12.25
CA VAL A 101 20.80 -2.48 -11.69
C VAL A 101 20.56 -2.67 -10.20
N ILE A 102 21.65 -2.60 -9.45
CA ILE A 102 21.65 -2.18 -8.06
C ILE A 102 21.40 -0.66 -8.09
N PRO A 103 20.59 -0.13 -7.17
CA PRO A 103 21.07 0.93 -6.31
C PRO A 103 20.91 0.45 -4.87
N ALA A 104 21.95 0.28 -4.02
CA ALA A 104 22.98 1.22 -3.62
C ALA A 104 22.40 2.60 -3.30
N TRP A 105 22.13 2.78 -2.00
CA TRP A 105 21.79 4.01 -1.28
C TRP A 105 20.34 4.52 -1.35
N LEU A 106 19.57 4.21 -0.30
CA LEU A 106 19.31 5.17 0.78
C LEU A 106 19.30 4.41 2.11
N GLY A 107 20.20 4.78 3.03
CA GLY A 107 20.21 4.30 4.40
C GLY A 107 18.94 4.75 5.12
N GLY A 108 18.06 3.80 5.43
CA GLY A 108 16.80 4.03 6.15
C GLY A 108 15.87 2.84 5.90
N GLY A 109 15.57 2.07 6.93
CA GLY A 109 14.91 0.78 6.85
C GLY A 109 13.52 0.81 6.23
N MET A 110 13.40 0.29 5.00
CA MET A 110 12.12 -0.01 4.38
C MET A 110 11.69 -1.42 4.81
N LEU A 111 10.77 -1.49 5.78
CA LEU A 111 10.19 -2.76 6.22
C LEU A 111 8.67 -2.75 6.07
N VAL A 112 8.25 -3.38 4.98
CA VAL A 112 6.89 -3.88 4.72
C VAL A 112 5.80 -2.81 4.68
N LEU A 113 5.94 -1.91 3.71
CA LEU A 113 4.85 -1.46 2.83
C LEU A 113 5.49 -0.70 1.66
N SER A 114 5.86 -1.44 0.61
CA SER A 114 6.21 -0.80 -0.65
C SER A 114 4.97 -0.07 -1.16
N VAL A 115 5.08 1.26 -1.21
CA VAL A 115 4.09 2.29 -1.61
C VAL A 115 3.42 3.00 -0.40
N VAL A 116 4.04 4.09 0.07
CA VAL A 116 3.50 5.47 0.20
C VAL A 116 4.31 6.28 1.22
N VAL A 117 5.32 6.99 0.75
CA VAL A 117 5.53 8.38 1.19
C VAL A 117 4.81 9.24 0.17
N ALA A 118 3.55 9.54 0.43
CA ALA A 118 2.80 10.58 -0.27
C ALA A 118 1.72 11.15 0.66
N VAL A 119 2.13 11.64 1.83
CA VAL A 119 1.31 12.61 2.60
C VAL A 119 2.11 13.87 2.97
N ALA A 120 3.43 13.93 2.74
CA ALA A 120 4.23 15.07 3.20
C ALA A 120 4.45 16.21 2.19
N VAL A 121 3.80 16.22 1.01
CA VAL A 121 3.93 17.35 0.07
C VAL A 121 2.61 17.60 -0.68
N PHE A 122 1.59 18.07 0.03
CA PHE A 122 0.65 19.01 -0.61
C PHE A 122 -0.10 19.83 0.45
N MET A 123 -0.13 21.14 0.22
CA MET A 123 -0.92 22.19 0.89
C MET A 123 -0.21 23.04 1.94
N SER A 124 0.63 23.94 1.43
CA SER A 124 0.69 25.32 1.92
C SER A 124 -0.29 26.16 1.10
N SER A 125 -1.53 26.33 1.57
CA SER A 125 -2.37 27.53 1.40
C SER A 125 -3.85 27.24 1.67
N VAL A 126 -4.26 27.33 2.93
CA VAL A 126 -5.57 27.92 3.26
C VAL A 126 -5.35 28.72 4.53
N GLY A 127 -5.48 30.04 4.43
CA GLY A 127 -5.54 30.91 5.60
C GLY A 127 -6.82 30.60 6.36
N MET A 128 -6.67 30.08 7.58
CA MET A 128 -7.78 29.88 8.50
C MET A 128 -7.79 31.06 9.47
N SER A 129 -8.74 31.98 9.29
CA SER A 129 -9.11 32.96 10.32
C SER A 129 -9.75 32.21 11.50
N PRO A 130 -9.55 32.69 12.75
CA PRO A 130 -10.10 32.03 13.91
C PRO A 130 -11.52 32.57 14.14
N ASP A 131 -12.54 31.75 13.90
CA ASP A 131 -13.84 31.95 14.53
C ASP A 131 -14.21 30.73 15.36
N SER A 132 -14.49 31.02 16.63
CA SER A 132 -14.94 30.13 17.69
C SER A 132 -16.23 29.39 17.34
N GLU A 133 -16.33 28.13 17.79
CA GLU A 133 -17.42 27.58 18.64
C GLU A 133 -17.51 26.04 18.52
N ASN A 134 -17.05 25.30 19.55
CA ASN A 134 -17.84 24.27 20.27
C ASN A 134 -16.96 23.37 21.17
N GLY A 135 -17.00 23.65 22.47
CA GLY A 135 -16.25 22.98 23.53
C GLY A 135 -16.82 21.64 24.02
N THR A 136 -17.15 20.71 23.11
CA THR A 136 -17.59 19.35 23.53
C THR A 136 -17.01 18.20 22.68
N SER A 137 -16.23 18.51 21.64
CA SER A 137 -15.54 17.50 20.81
C SER A 137 -14.03 17.42 21.07
N MET A 138 -13.47 18.36 21.84
CA MET A 138 -12.04 18.37 22.20
C MET A 138 -11.68 17.18 23.10
N THR A 139 -12.52 16.82 24.07
CA THR A 139 -12.17 15.81 25.09
C THR A 139 -12.06 14.38 24.55
N LYS A 140 -12.95 13.94 23.66
CA LYS A 140 -12.88 12.57 23.10
C LYS A 140 -11.72 12.41 22.11
N MET A 141 -11.46 13.47 21.35
CA MET A 141 -10.44 13.48 20.30
C MET A 141 -9.02 13.62 20.87
N GLU A 142 -8.84 14.40 21.95
CA GLU A 142 -7.60 14.49 22.72
C GLU A 142 -7.32 13.20 23.50
N VAL A 143 -8.34 12.57 24.09
CA VAL A 143 -8.16 11.30 24.82
C VAL A 143 -7.77 10.15 23.88
N SER A 144 -8.37 10.07 22.68
CA SER A 144 -8.00 9.07 21.66
C SER A 144 -6.54 9.19 21.24
N GLU A 145 -6.09 10.43 21.03
CA GLU A 145 -4.73 10.77 20.63
C GLU A 145 -3.72 10.54 21.76
N ALA A 146 -4.06 10.92 23.00
CA ALA A 146 -3.24 10.58 24.15
C ALA A 146 -3.07 9.06 24.31
N ALA A 147 -4.14 8.28 24.09
CA ALA A 147 -4.08 6.82 24.17
C ALA A 147 -3.19 6.20 23.08
N SER A 148 -3.24 6.74 21.85
CA SER A 148 -2.40 6.26 20.75
C SER A 148 -0.93 6.59 20.97
N ILE A 149 -0.63 7.80 21.48
CA ILE A 149 0.71 8.24 21.86
C ILE A 149 1.29 7.32 22.95
N ILE A 150 0.55 7.10 24.03
CA ILE A 150 0.99 6.24 25.14
C ILE A 150 1.30 4.83 24.64
N PHE A 151 0.40 4.26 23.83
CA PHE A 151 0.62 2.94 23.23
C PHE A 151 1.86 2.93 22.33
N GLY A 152 1.99 3.94 21.46
CA GLY A 152 3.10 4.05 20.53
C GLY A 152 4.46 4.15 21.21
N GLU A 153 4.57 4.97 22.27
CA GLU A 153 5.77 5.07 23.07
C GLU A 153 6.12 3.76 23.79
N GLN A 154 5.13 3.05 24.34
CA GLN A 154 5.34 1.75 24.97
C GLN A 154 5.85 0.71 23.97
N TRP A 155 5.28 0.70 22.76
CA TRP A 155 5.73 -0.19 21.70
C TRP A 155 7.16 0.15 21.25
N LEU A 156 7.47 1.45 21.07
CA LEU A 156 8.82 1.88 20.70
C LEU A 156 9.84 1.57 21.79
N LYS A 157 9.49 1.64 23.08
CA LYS A 157 10.37 1.18 24.17
C LYS A 157 10.76 -0.30 24.03
N LEU A 158 9.89 -1.15 23.49
CA LEU A 158 10.26 -2.55 23.20
C LEU A 158 11.33 -2.62 22.11
N VAL A 159 11.19 -1.80 21.06
CA VAL A 159 12.16 -1.70 19.96
C VAL A 159 13.48 -1.11 20.48
N ASP A 160 13.45 -0.06 21.28
CA ASP A 160 14.66 0.57 21.81
C ASP A 160 15.43 -0.36 22.76
N ASN A 161 14.72 -1.20 23.52
CA ASN A 161 15.29 -2.26 24.37
C ASN A 161 15.67 -3.54 23.61
N GLN A 162 15.64 -3.51 22.28
CA GLN A 162 15.97 -4.64 21.40
C GLN A 162 15.11 -5.90 21.63
N ASN A 163 13.92 -5.72 22.19
CA ASN A 163 12.98 -6.81 22.42
C ASN A 163 12.11 -7.04 21.17
N TRP A 164 12.75 -7.52 20.10
CA TRP A 164 12.16 -7.67 18.77
C TRP A 164 10.97 -8.64 18.74
N SER A 165 11.09 -9.75 19.47
CA SER A 165 10.04 -10.74 19.60
C SER A 165 8.78 -10.13 20.21
N LYS A 166 8.94 -9.40 21.33
CA LYS A 166 7.81 -8.76 22.03
C LYS A 166 7.22 -7.58 21.25
N SER A 167 8.03 -6.81 20.52
CA SER A 167 7.50 -5.75 19.64
C SER A 167 6.67 -6.34 18.50
N TRP A 168 7.11 -7.47 17.92
CA TRP A 168 6.31 -8.20 16.93
C TRP A 168 5.03 -8.79 17.51
N SER A 169 5.10 -9.47 18.64
CA SER A 169 3.93 -10.17 19.21
C SER A 169 2.86 -9.21 19.73
N SER A 170 3.24 -8.00 20.16
CA SER A 170 2.33 -6.94 20.60
C SER A 170 1.79 -6.07 19.45
N ALA A 171 2.34 -6.21 18.24
CA ALA A 171 1.85 -5.53 17.05
C ALA A 171 0.47 -6.06 16.62
N GLY A 172 -0.20 -5.29 15.78
CA GLY A 172 -1.51 -5.63 15.24
C GLY A 172 -1.50 -6.90 14.41
N SER A 173 -2.68 -7.50 14.27
CA SER A 173 -2.91 -8.65 13.39
C SER A 173 -2.41 -8.40 11.97
N PHE A 174 -2.64 -7.20 11.43
CA PHE A 174 -2.18 -6.83 10.10
C PHE A 174 -0.65 -6.91 9.99
N PHE A 175 0.10 -6.29 10.89
CA PHE A 175 1.57 -6.34 10.91
C PHE A 175 2.09 -7.78 10.92
N ARG A 176 1.56 -8.61 11.82
CA ARG A 176 1.96 -10.01 11.99
C ARG A 176 1.59 -10.88 10.79
N SER A 177 0.57 -10.51 10.02
CA SER A 177 0.22 -11.18 8.76
C SER A 177 1.20 -10.85 7.62
N GLN A 178 1.84 -9.68 7.66
CA GLN A 178 2.72 -9.20 6.59
C GLN A 178 4.19 -9.62 6.78
N ILE A 179 4.63 -9.79 8.03
CA ILE A 179 6.01 -10.16 8.35
C ILE A 179 6.05 -11.18 9.49
N SER A 180 6.84 -12.25 9.34
CA SER A 180 7.12 -13.18 10.43
C SER A 180 8.02 -12.54 11.49
N GLU A 181 7.93 -12.99 12.74
CA GLU A 181 8.81 -12.56 13.84
C GLU A 181 10.31 -12.62 13.49
N LYS A 182 10.75 -13.73 12.87
CA LYS A 182 12.15 -13.92 12.48
C LYS A 182 12.62 -12.87 11.47
N THR A 183 11.82 -12.65 10.43
CA THR A 183 12.10 -11.64 9.39
C THR A 183 12.07 -10.22 9.96
N TRP A 184 11.13 -9.93 10.85
CA TRP A 184 11.08 -8.66 11.56
C TRP A 184 12.35 -8.42 12.36
N SER A 185 12.72 -9.37 13.22
CA SER A 185 13.90 -9.27 14.10
C SER A 185 15.19 -9.10 13.30
N ALA A 186 15.37 -9.88 12.24
CA ALA A 186 16.55 -9.77 11.38
C ALA A 186 16.64 -8.38 10.73
N THR A 187 15.52 -7.85 10.27
CA THR A 187 15.56 -6.62 9.50
C THR A 187 15.59 -5.37 10.37
N ILE A 188 14.83 -5.32 11.48
CA ILE A 188 14.92 -4.19 12.41
C ILE A 188 16.32 -4.07 12.99
N LEU A 189 17.02 -5.19 13.19
CA LEU A 189 18.42 -5.21 13.60
C LEU A 189 19.32 -4.52 12.58
N SER A 190 19.21 -4.85 11.28
CA SER A 190 19.98 -4.21 10.21
C SER A 190 19.73 -2.70 10.09
N VAL A 191 18.55 -2.25 10.51
CA VAL A 191 18.15 -0.84 10.47
C VAL A 191 18.59 -0.09 11.72
N ARG A 192 18.41 -0.66 12.92
CA ARG A 192 18.73 0.00 14.19
C ARG A 192 20.21 -0.02 14.53
N ASN A 193 20.95 -1.08 14.17
CA ASN A 193 22.39 -1.17 14.45
C ASN A 193 23.22 0.03 13.95
N PRO A 194 23.08 0.49 12.70
CA PRO A 194 23.87 1.63 12.23
C PRO A 194 23.48 2.95 12.90
N LEU A 195 22.25 3.09 13.41
CA LEU A 195 21.81 4.31 14.10
C LEU A 195 22.43 4.46 15.48
N GLY A 196 22.75 3.34 16.13
CA GLY A 196 23.21 3.31 17.52
C GLY A 196 22.05 3.42 18.52
N THR A 197 22.38 3.72 19.77
CA THR A 197 21.40 3.88 20.86
C THR A 197 20.58 5.17 20.71
N LEU A 198 19.31 5.12 21.11
CA LEU A 198 18.45 6.30 21.18
C LEU A 198 18.92 7.23 22.30
N VAL A 199 19.08 8.52 21.99
CA VAL A 199 19.43 9.60 22.93
C VAL A 199 18.16 10.35 23.34
N SER A 200 17.34 10.74 22.38
CA SER A 200 16.07 11.42 22.64
C SER A 200 15.04 11.16 21.54
N ARG A 201 13.76 11.26 21.90
CA ARG A 201 12.61 11.16 20.99
C ARG A 201 11.58 12.21 21.40
N SER A 202 11.04 12.96 20.44
CA SER A 202 9.93 13.89 20.65
C SER A 202 8.87 13.71 19.56
N ILE A 203 7.62 13.96 19.90
CA ILE A 203 6.51 13.90 18.94
C ILE A 203 6.55 15.16 18.07
N LEU A 204 6.47 14.96 16.75
CA LEU A 204 6.32 16.05 15.78
C LEU A 204 4.86 16.29 15.45
N LYS A 205 4.12 15.23 15.12
CA LYS A 205 2.73 15.33 14.66
C LYS A 205 2.00 14.00 14.81
N VAL A 206 0.70 14.09 15.08
CA VAL A 206 -0.25 12.98 14.91
C VAL A 206 -1.18 13.29 13.73
N THR A 207 -1.38 12.33 12.83
CA THR A 207 -2.32 12.45 11.70
C THR A 207 -3.34 11.32 11.77
N LYS A 208 -4.63 11.68 11.84
CA LYS A 208 -5.75 10.73 11.81
C LYS A 208 -6.11 10.39 10.37
N ALA A 209 -6.39 9.13 10.11
CA ALA A 209 -6.84 8.65 8.80
C ALA A 209 -7.86 7.53 8.96
N THR A 210 -8.73 7.36 7.96
CA THR A 210 -9.67 6.24 7.89
C THR A 210 -9.27 5.18 6.86
N SER A 211 -8.23 5.49 6.07
CA SER A 211 -7.66 4.60 5.07
C SER A 211 -6.16 4.90 4.92
N VAL A 212 -5.37 3.84 4.73
CA VAL A 212 -3.94 3.93 4.43
C VAL A 212 -3.68 3.01 3.23
N PRO A 213 -2.95 3.48 2.20
CA PRO A 213 -2.67 2.66 1.02
C PRO A 213 -2.05 1.30 1.36
N GLY A 214 -2.63 0.23 0.79
CA GLY A 214 -2.17 -1.14 1.01
C GLY A 214 -2.54 -1.75 2.36
N ALA A 215 -3.33 -1.07 3.19
CA ALA A 215 -3.91 -1.59 4.42
C ALA A 215 -5.46 -1.54 4.39
N PRO A 216 -6.17 -2.32 5.22
CA PRO A 216 -7.64 -2.31 5.29
C PRO A 216 -8.22 -0.94 5.68
N ASP A 217 -9.50 -0.69 5.43
CA ASP A 217 -10.15 0.50 6.02
C ASP A 217 -10.27 0.33 7.54
N GLY A 218 -10.11 1.43 8.29
CA GLY A 218 -10.11 1.40 9.75
C GLY A 218 -9.77 2.75 10.39
N GLU A 219 -9.85 2.85 11.71
CA GLU A 219 -9.36 4.04 12.43
C GLU A 219 -7.84 3.97 12.56
N TYR A 220 -7.14 4.93 11.96
CA TYR A 220 -5.70 5.04 12.00
C TYR A 220 -5.21 6.32 12.66
N GLU A 221 -4.08 6.21 13.35
CA GLU A 221 -3.28 7.35 13.78
C GLU A 221 -1.81 7.13 13.38
N LEU A 222 -1.27 8.07 12.62
CA LEU A 222 0.12 8.11 12.18
C LEU A 222 0.86 9.10 13.07
N ILE A 223 1.79 8.60 13.88
CA ILE A 223 2.57 9.41 14.80
C ILE A 223 3.97 9.58 14.21
N GLU A 224 4.34 10.82 13.91
CA GLU A 224 5.69 11.18 13.50
C GLU A 224 6.48 11.65 14.72
N PHE A 225 7.68 11.10 14.89
CA PHE A 225 8.63 11.49 15.91
C PHE A 225 9.92 12.01 15.27
N GLN A 226 10.55 12.96 15.97
CA GLN A 226 11.94 13.33 15.76
C GLN A 226 12.80 12.62 16.79
N SER A 227 13.81 11.91 16.31
CA SER A 227 14.65 11.07 17.16
C SER A 227 16.12 11.35 16.91
N ASN A 228 16.87 11.44 18.00
CA ASN A 228 18.31 11.54 17.96
C ASN A 228 18.89 10.21 18.44
N PHE A 229 19.64 9.56 17.58
CA PHE A 229 20.46 8.40 17.90
C PHE A 229 21.92 8.81 17.99
N THR A 230 22.73 8.00 18.66
CA THR A 230 24.16 8.26 18.83
C THR A 230 24.93 8.43 17.51
N ASN A 231 24.55 7.70 16.46
CA ASN A 231 25.21 7.78 15.14
C ASN A 231 24.36 8.48 14.06
N LYS A 232 23.12 8.90 14.39
CA LYS A 232 22.23 9.63 13.48
C LYS A 232 21.35 10.58 14.27
N SER A 233 21.61 11.88 14.16
CA SER A 233 20.70 12.93 14.64
C SER A 233 19.56 13.18 13.65
N ASP A 234 18.48 13.79 14.15
CA ASP A 234 17.34 14.23 13.35
C ASP A 234 16.72 13.11 12.46
N ALA A 235 16.70 11.88 12.98
CA ALA A 235 15.99 10.78 12.34
C ALA A 235 14.49 10.99 12.49
N LYS A 236 13.73 10.69 11.43
CA LYS A 236 12.27 10.74 11.50
C LYS A 236 11.73 9.34 11.62
N GLU A 237 11.04 9.07 12.73
CA GLU A 237 10.31 7.83 12.94
C GLU A 237 8.82 8.05 12.64
N THR A 238 8.19 7.13 11.92
CA THR A 238 6.73 7.14 11.70
C THR A 238 6.14 5.84 12.20
N LEU A 239 5.25 5.94 13.18
CA LEU A 239 4.51 4.80 13.72
C LEU A 239 3.08 4.86 13.19
N VAL A 240 2.63 3.79 12.54
CA VAL A 240 1.25 3.67 12.04
C VAL A 240 0.48 2.77 13.00
N LEU A 241 -0.52 3.35 13.65
CA LEU A 241 -1.41 2.64 14.57
C LEU A 241 -2.77 2.44 13.90
N MET A 242 -3.35 1.26 14.08
CA MET A 242 -4.73 0.95 13.74
C MET A 242 -5.46 0.55 15.01
N LYS A 243 -6.74 0.90 15.11
CA LYS A 243 -7.62 0.44 16.18
C LYS A 243 -8.13 -0.98 15.90
N GLU A 244 -7.72 -1.94 16.72
CA GLU A 244 -8.21 -3.32 16.72
C GLU A 244 -9.00 -3.55 18.02
N GLU A 245 -10.27 -3.93 17.92
CA GLU A 245 -11.14 -4.20 19.09
C GLU A 245 -11.13 -3.07 20.14
N ASN A 246 -11.15 -1.82 19.68
CA ASN A 246 -11.06 -0.60 20.50
C ASN A 246 -9.71 -0.38 21.22
N THR A 247 -8.66 -1.11 20.84
CA THR A 247 -7.29 -0.92 21.32
C THR A 247 -6.36 -0.51 20.19
N TRP A 248 -5.44 0.41 20.45
CA TRP A 248 -4.41 0.76 19.48
C TRP A 248 -3.41 -0.37 19.30
N LYS A 249 -3.05 -0.63 18.04
CA LYS A 249 -2.05 -1.63 17.66
C LYS A 249 -1.14 -1.09 16.58
N THR A 250 0.15 -1.40 16.69
CA THR A 250 1.13 -1.03 15.67
C THR A 250 0.92 -1.88 14.43
N VAL A 251 0.64 -1.23 13.29
CA VAL A 251 0.46 -1.88 11.99
C VAL A 251 1.54 -1.49 10.97
N GLY A 252 2.38 -0.51 11.30
CA GLY A 252 3.53 -0.13 10.49
C GLY A 252 4.53 0.71 11.28
N TYR A 253 5.80 0.65 10.88
CA TYR A 253 6.87 1.41 11.52
C TYR A 253 8.01 1.70 10.53
N PHE A 254 8.43 2.97 10.49
CA PHE A 254 9.42 3.47 9.52
C PHE A 254 10.44 4.37 10.22
N ILE A 255 11.69 4.34 9.75
CA ILE A 255 12.76 5.25 10.19
C ILE A 255 13.54 5.73 8.97
N ARG A 256 13.77 7.04 8.87
CA ARG A 256 14.57 7.67 7.81
C ARG A 256 15.56 8.69 8.34
#